data_AF-A0A2G2VBZ1-F1
#
_entry.id   AF-A0A2G2VBZ1-F1
#
_cell.length_a   1.000
_cell.length_b   1.000
_cell.length_c   1.000
_cell.angle_alpha   90.00
_cell.angle_beta   90.00
_cell.angle_gamma   90.00
#
_symmetry.space_group_name_H-M   'P 1'
#
loop_
_entity.id
_entity.type
_entity.pdbx_description
1 polymer ?
#
loop_
_entity_poly.entity_id
_entity_poly.type
_entity_poly.pdbx_seq_one_letter_code
_entity_poly.pdbx_strand_id
1 'polypeptide(L)'
;MEKLLLKLCVLVLLHLFQRTDSHYIVDYLPGLPGRLPFHLETGYVGIGKDEEVQLFYYFLQSESNPTTDPLLIWLSGGPGCSSVIAIVNEIGNTVGKEQLINLQGYLLGNPLTFPQESNYHIPFCLGMGLIPDELYKSLEKNCRGEYIREIDPNNARCANDVQTFNQMVRNINMEHVLKPFCKSDDDLLGPHRILFGERLLLDKLISLQHEDKCASDWRKHMRYWANNPDVQEALHVRKGIIGSWIKCRKDISRITTHNYTITIHDVIPYHANLSSKGYRSLIYSGDHDLMVPFQSTQVWIKSLNYSI
;
A
#
# COMPACT_ATOMS: atom_id res chain seq x y z
N MET A 1 -49.63 -11.39 32.28
CA MET A 1 -49.09 -10.37 31.35
C MET A 1 -47.69 -9.90 31.75
N GLU A 2 -47.46 -9.49 33.01
CA GLU A 2 -46.20 -8.88 33.49
C GLU A 2 -44.91 -9.60 33.06
N LYS A 3 -44.80 -10.92 33.20
CA LYS A 3 -43.60 -11.68 32.79
C LYS A 3 -43.31 -11.63 31.27
N LEU A 4 -44.33 -11.37 30.45
CA LEU A 4 -44.16 -11.12 29.01
C LEU A 4 -43.74 -9.67 28.76
N LEU A 5 -44.37 -8.72 29.45
CA LEU A 5 -44.02 -7.29 29.40
C LEU A 5 -42.56 -7.06 29.81
N LEU A 6 -42.10 -7.67 30.90
CA LEU A 6 -40.73 -7.56 31.38
C LEU A 6 -39.72 -8.14 30.38
N LYS A 7 -40.02 -9.27 29.74
CA LYS A 7 -39.20 -9.83 28.65
C LYS A 7 -39.16 -8.91 27.44
N LEU A 8 -40.30 -8.30 27.08
CA LEU A 8 -40.37 -7.34 25.98
C LEU A 8 -39.54 -6.08 26.29
N CYS A 9 -39.66 -5.54 27.50
CA CYS A 9 -38.84 -4.40 27.96
C CYS A 9 -37.35 -4.73 27.98
N VAL A 10 -36.94 -5.94 28.39
CA VAL A 10 -35.53 -6.36 28.35
C VAL A 10 -35.03 -6.51 26.90
N LEU A 11 -35.82 -7.08 25.99
CA LEU A 11 -35.46 -7.15 24.55
C LEU A 11 -35.38 -5.77 23.91
N VAL A 12 -36.34 -4.89 24.20
CA VAL A 12 -36.36 -3.49 23.72
C VAL A 12 -35.19 -2.71 24.30
N LEU A 13 -34.85 -2.87 25.59
CA LEU A 13 -33.65 -2.29 26.19
C LEU A 13 -32.37 -2.83 25.53
N LEU A 14 -32.25 -4.13 25.29
CA LEU A 14 -31.10 -4.72 24.62
C LEU A 14 -30.91 -4.17 23.19
N HIS A 15 -32.00 -3.91 22.44
CA HIS A 15 -31.92 -3.25 21.14
C HIS A 15 -31.68 -1.73 21.24
N LEU A 16 -32.22 -1.03 22.25
CA LEU A 16 -31.93 0.39 22.48
C LEU A 16 -30.47 0.65 22.92
N PHE A 17 -29.86 -0.30 23.63
CA PHE A 17 -28.43 -0.31 23.94
C PHE A 17 -27.55 -0.85 22.80
N GLN A 18 -28.14 -1.30 21.68
CA GLN A 18 -27.42 -1.63 20.44
C GLN A 18 -27.33 -0.43 19.48
N ARG A 19 -27.19 0.79 20.02
CA ARG A 19 -26.34 1.78 19.34
C ARG A 19 -24.89 1.31 19.44
N THR A 20 -24.48 0.48 18.49
CA THR A 20 -23.07 0.38 18.13
C THR A 20 -22.70 1.69 17.47
N ASP A 21 -22.12 2.63 18.22
CA ASP A 21 -21.59 3.86 17.62
C ASP A 21 -20.61 3.46 16.50
N SER A 22 -20.83 4.01 15.31
CA SER A 22 -19.98 3.74 14.14
C SER A 22 -18.57 4.31 14.32
N HIS A 23 -18.44 5.30 15.22
CA HIS A 23 -17.22 6.06 15.49
C HIS A 23 -16.95 6.19 16.99
N TYR A 24 -15.68 6.22 17.36
CA TYR A 24 -15.21 6.34 18.74
C TYR A 24 -14.02 7.30 18.82
N ILE A 25 -14.03 8.19 19.81
CA ILE A 25 -12.92 9.12 20.06
C ILE A 25 -11.82 8.39 20.83
N VAL A 26 -10.58 8.53 20.38
CA VAL A 26 -9.39 7.93 21.00
C VAL A 26 -8.65 9.01 21.78
N ASP A 27 -8.85 9.04 23.10
CA ASP A 27 -8.19 10.01 23.99
C ASP A 27 -6.77 9.60 24.39
N TYR A 28 -6.43 8.32 24.32
CA TYR A 28 -5.15 7.74 24.77
C TYR A 28 -4.72 6.63 23.81
N LEU A 29 -3.42 6.48 23.57
CA LEU A 29 -2.88 5.48 22.65
C LEU A 29 -1.59 4.86 23.23
N PRO A 30 -1.48 3.52 23.37
CA PRO A 30 -0.30 2.89 23.94
C PRO A 30 0.98 3.24 23.17
N GLY A 31 2.01 3.65 23.91
CA GLY A 31 3.26 4.16 23.37
C GLY A 31 3.39 5.69 23.34
N LEU A 32 2.28 6.44 23.49
CA LEU A 32 2.29 7.90 23.62
C LEU A 32 2.07 8.35 25.08
N PRO A 33 2.75 9.41 25.55
CA PRO A 33 2.65 9.86 26.94
C PRO A 33 1.43 10.77 27.16
N GLY A 34 0.47 10.32 27.98
CA GLY A 34 -0.69 11.10 28.40
C GLY A 34 -1.84 11.09 27.37
N ARG A 35 -2.73 12.09 27.47
CA ARG A 35 -3.84 12.28 26.52
C ARG A 35 -3.30 12.76 25.19
N LEU A 36 -3.88 12.31 24.07
CA LEU A 36 -3.48 12.78 22.74
C LEU A 36 -3.70 14.30 22.61
N PRO A 37 -2.75 15.05 22.01
CA PRO A 37 -2.89 16.49 21.79
C PRO A 37 -3.78 16.83 20.58
N PHE A 38 -4.19 15.83 19.80
CA PHE A 38 -5.05 15.93 18.62
C PHE A 38 -6.29 15.05 18.76
N HIS A 39 -7.39 15.39 18.06
CA HIS A 39 -8.59 14.55 18.00
C HIS A 39 -8.36 13.42 16.99
N LEU A 40 -8.16 12.21 17.51
CA LEU A 40 -8.21 10.95 16.77
C LEU A 40 -9.59 10.30 16.98
N GLU A 41 -10.17 9.82 15.91
CA GLU A 41 -11.38 9.02 15.89
C GLU A 41 -11.13 7.73 15.09
N THR A 42 -11.71 6.63 15.56
CA THR A 42 -11.64 5.31 14.91
C THR A 42 -13.03 4.72 14.78
N GLY A 43 -13.31 4.01 13.69
CA GLY A 43 -14.66 3.51 13.48
C GLY A 43 -14.80 2.55 12.31
N TYR A 44 -16.04 2.20 12.00
CA TYR A 44 -16.40 1.32 10.90
C TYR A 44 -17.48 1.96 10.01
N VAL A 45 -17.23 2.00 8.71
CA VAL A 45 -18.17 2.43 7.66
C VAL A 45 -18.70 1.20 6.93
N GLY A 46 -20.01 1.06 6.86
CA GLY A 46 -20.68 0.02 6.09
C GLY A 46 -20.69 0.28 4.59
N ILE A 47 -20.45 -0.76 3.79
CA ILE A 47 -20.49 -0.76 2.34
C ILE A 47 -21.29 -1.98 1.87
N GLY A 48 -22.09 -1.80 0.82
CA GLY A 48 -23.07 -2.78 0.36
C GLY A 48 -24.49 -2.26 0.55
N LYS A 49 -25.50 -3.06 0.17
CA LYS A 49 -26.91 -2.68 0.39
C LYS A 49 -27.33 -2.82 1.86
N ASP A 50 -26.78 -3.83 2.51
CA ASP A 50 -27.09 -4.26 3.87
C ASP A 50 -25.83 -4.17 4.77
N GLU A 51 -24.93 -3.23 4.46
CA GLU A 51 -23.62 -3.01 5.11
C GLU A 51 -22.71 -4.26 5.22
N GLU A 52 -22.85 -5.17 4.26
CA GLU A 52 -22.20 -6.49 4.19
C GLU A 52 -20.66 -6.47 4.25
N VAL A 53 -20.04 -5.34 3.89
CA VAL A 53 -18.62 -5.05 4.08
C VAL A 53 -18.46 -3.91 5.08
N GLN A 54 -17.59 -4.08 6.07
CA GLN A 54 -17.31 -3.05 7.09
C GLN A 54 -15.86 -2.58 6.95
N LEU A 55 -15.62 -1.35 6.48
CA LEU A 55 -14.28 -0.76 6.41
C LEU A 55 -13.93 -0.09 7.74
N PHE A 56 -12.81 -0.50 8.35
CA PHE A 56 -12.25 0.18 9.50
C PHE A 56 -11.50 1.45 9.07
N TYR A 57 -11.71 2.57 9.77
CA TYR A 57 -11.07 3.85 9.47
C TYR A 57 -10.40 4.48 10.69
N TYR A 58 -9.45 5.36 10.40
CA TYR A 58 -8.87 6.33 11.32
C TYR A 58 -9.16 7.71 10.73
N PHE A 59 -9.70 8.62 11.52
CA PHE A 59 -9.89 10.02 11.18
C PHE A 59 -9.09 10.86 12.19
N LEU A 60 -8.22 11.73 11.69
CA LEU A 60 -7.53 12.72 12.51
C LEU A 60 -7.99 14.12 12.12
N GLN A 61 -8.44 14.90 13.09
CA GLN A 61 -8.93 16.26 12.85
C GLN A 61 -7.77 17.23 12.61
N SER A 62 -7.97 18.24 11.74
CA SER A 62 -6.97 19.29 11.55
C SER A 62 -6.74 20.05 12.86
N GLU A 63 -5.47 20.25 13.20
CA GLU A 63 -5.00 21.06 14.34
C GLU A 63 -5.06 22.58 14.05
N SER A 64 -5.39 22.99 12.81
CA SER A 64 -5.50 24.41 12.41
C SER A 64 -6.95 24.93 12.48
N ASN A 65 -7.74 24.81 11.41
CA ASN A 65 -9.16 25.12 11.43
C ASN A 65 -9.99 24.00 10.76
N PRO A 66 -10.40 22.98 11.53
CA PRO A 66 -11.12 21.83 10.99
C PRO A 66 -12.56 22.12 10.52
N THR A 67 -12.99 23.39 10.50
CA THR A 67 -14.23 23.82 9.84
C THR A 67 -14.02 24.35 8.41
N THR A 68 -12.78 24.69 8.04
CA THR A 68 -12.41 25.22 6.72
C THR A 68 -11.36 24.39 5.98
N ASP A 69 -10.57 23.59 6.70
CA ASP A 69 -9.50 22.79 6.13
C ASP A 69 -10.05 21.60 5.33
N PRO A 70 -9.41 21.23 4.20
CA PRO A 70 -9.97 20.24 3.28
C PRO A 70 -9.91 18.80 3.82
N LEU A 71 -10.96 18.02 3.56
CA LEU A 71 -10.95 16.57 3.73
C LEU A 71 -9.96 15.92 2.75
N LEU A 72 -8.92 15.29 3.29
CA LEU A 72 -8.02 14.38 2.58
C LEU A 72 -8.41 12.92 2.91
N ILE A 73 -8.63 12.10 1.88
CA ILE A 73 -8.85 10.64 2.01
C ILE A 73 -7.58 9.95 1.51
N TRP A 74 -6.95 9.13 2.36
CA TRP A 74 -5.74 8.39 2.00
C TRP A 74 -6.00 6.90 1.76
N LEU A 75 -5.59 6.41 0.58
CA LEU A 75 -5.74 5.02 0.15
C LEU A 75 -4.37 4.48 -0.28
N SER A 76 -3.79 3.57 0.50
CA SER A 76 -2.57 2.86 0.09
C SER A 76 -2.89 1.73 -0.91
N GLY A 77 -1.95 1.45 -1.82
CA GLY A 77 -2.17 0.56 -2.97
C GLY A 77 -1.98 -0.94 -2.68
N GLY A 78 -1.09 -1.59 -3.43
CA GLY A 78 -0.78 -3.01 -3.31
C GLY A 78 -1.09 -3.83 -4.57
N PRO A 79 -2.35 -4.21 -4.84
CA PRO A 79 -3.59 -3.87 -4.11
C PRO A 79 -3.70 -4.58 -2.74
N GLY A 80 -4.69 -4.19 -1.93
CA GLY A 80 -4.97 -4.86 -0.66
C GLY A 80 -3.92 -4.65 0.44
N CYS A 81 -3.11 -3.59 0.34
CA CYS A 81 -2.33 -3.08 1.46
C CYS A 81 -3.19 -2.13 2.33
N SER A 82 -2.96 -2.11 3.64
CA SER A 82 -3.82 -1.36 4.57
C SER A 82 -3.27 0.02 4.90
N SER A 83 -4.06 1.09 4.70
CA SER A 83 -3.69 2.52 4.84
C SER A 83 -3.06 2.94 6.19
N VAL A 84 -3.08 2.09 7.23
CA VAL A 84 -2.32 2.31 8.48
C VAL A 84 -0.81 2.39 8.23
N ILE A 85 -0.32 1.75 7.16
CA ILE A 85 1.03 1.98 6.64
C ILE A 85 1.37 3.48 6.57
N ALA A 86 0.43 4.30 6.09
CA ALA A 86 0.66 5.71 5.87
C ALA A 86 0.67 6.53 7.16
N ILE A 87 -0.26 6.24 8.08
CA ILE A 87 -0.34 6.86 9.40
C ILE A 87 0.92 6.59 10.22
N VAL A 88 1.47 5.37 10.11
CA VAL A 88 2.64 4.93 10.90
C VAL A 88 3.98 5.27 10.22
N ASN A 89 4.04 5.42 8.88
CA ASN A 89 5.32 5.45 8.16
C ASN A 89 5.43 6.45 6.97
N GLU A 90 4.34 7.01 6.44
CA GLU A 90 4.39 7.84 5.21
C GLU A 90 3.99 9.30 5.47
N ILE A 91 2.76 9.53 5.95
CA ILE A 91 2.12 10.86 6.05
C ILE A 91 1.39 10.99 7.39
N GLY A 92 2.14 10.96 8.50
CA GLY A 92 1.56 11.04 9.83
C GLY A 92 0.73 12.31 10.06
N ASN A 93 -0.60 12.15 10.10
CA ASN A 93 -1.67 13.14 10.35
C ASN A 93 -2.21 13.92 9.11
N THR A 94 -3.44 14.44 9.23
CA THR A 94 -4.31 15.14 8.24
C THR A 94 -5.05 14.24 7.21
N VAL A 95 -6.38 14.31 6.98
CA VAL A 95 -7.50 14.83 7.81
C VAL A 95 -8.57 13.71 7.95
N GLY A 96 -9.90 13.77 7.75
CA GLY A 96 -10.98 14.79 7.62
C GLY A 96 -12.36 14.13 7.91
N LYS A 97 -13.44 14.91 8.17
CA LYS A 97 -14.78 14.39 8.57
C LYS A 97 -15.86 14.54 7.49
N GLU A 98 -16.95 13.77 7.59
CA GLU A 98 -17.97 13.63 6.53
C GLU A 98 -18.65 14.95 6.11
N GLN A 99 -18.65 15.19 4.80
CA GLN A 99 -19.51 16.14 4.08
C GLN A 99 -19.87 15.52 2.71
N LEU A 100 -20.83 16.12 1.99
CA LEU A 100 -21.10 15.78 0.59
C LEU A 100 -19.81 15.95 -0.24
N ILE A 101 -19.48 14.94 -1.06
CA ILE A 101 -18.15 14.82 -1.70
C ILE A 101 -17.91 15.94 -2.73
N ASN A 102 -17.28 17.01 -2.27
CA ASN A 102 -16.90 18.19 -3.06
C ASN A 102 -15.43 18.07 -3.52
N LEU A 103 -15.15 17.14 -4.44
CA LEU A 103 -13.80 16.81 -4.91
C LEU A 103 -13.03 18.04 -5.43
N GLN A 104 -11.93 18.40 -4.76
CA GLN A 104 -11.10 19.58 -5.13
C GLN A 104 -9.90 19.26 -6.03
N GLY A 105 -9.62 17.97 -6.21
CA GLY A 105 -8.41 17.45 -6.83
C GLY A 105 -7.99 16.12 -6.21
N TYR A 106 -6.84 15.59 -6.64
CA TYR A 106 -6.28 14.33 -6.16
C TYR A 106 -4.75 14.38 -6.08
N LEU A 107 -4.16 13.53 -5.24
CA LEU A 107 -2.72 13.39 -5.07
C LEU A 107 -2.33 11.93 -5.31
N LEU A 108 -1.19 11.69 -5.95
CA LEU A 108 -0.66 10.35 -6.18
C LEU A 108 0.85 10.32 -5.98
N GLY A 109 1.30 9.54 -4.99
CA GLY A 109 2.69 9.15 -4.83
C GLY A 109 2.97 7.83 -5.55
N ASN A 110 4.02 7.77 -6.35
CA ASN A 110 4.51 6.57 -7.06
C ASN A 110 3.38 5.74 -7.74
N PRO A 111 2.55 6.34 -8.62
CA PRO A 111 1.38 5.66 -9.16
C PRO A 111 1.70 4.69 -10.31
N LEU A 112 1.35 3.41 -10.14
CA LEU A 112 1.19 2.51 -11.28
C LEU A 112 -0.01 2.96 -12.12
N THR A 113 0.27 3.41 -13.34
CA THR A 113 -0.60 4.17 -14.22
C THR A 113 -0.83 3.49 -15.58
N PHE A 114 0.16 2.79 -16.15
CA PHE A 114 0.06 2.22 -17.52
C PHE A 114 0.82 0.89 -17.74
N PRO A 115 0.51 0.13 -18.83
CA PRO A 115 0.93 -1.27 -18.93
C PRO A 115 2.44 -1.52 -19.03
N GLN A 116 3.21 -0.59 -19.62
CA GLN A 116 4.63 -0.73 -19.94
C GLN A 116 5.59 -0.14 -18.89
N GLU A 117 5.10 0.35 -17.74
CA GLU A 117 5.96 1.01 -16.74
C GLU A 117 7.09 0.14 -16.21
N SER A 118 6.85 -1.17 -16.11
CA SER A 118 7.87 -2.14 -15.74
C SER A 118 9.10 -2.19 -16.68
N ASN A 119 9.00 -1.68 -17.92
CA ASN A 119 10.16 -1.52 -18.81
C ASN A 119 11.13 -0.41 -18.35
N TYR A 120 10.69 0.51 -17.46
CA TYR A 120 11.53 1.58 -16.91
C TYR A 120 12.47 1.12 -15.79
N HIS A 121 12.31 -0.11 -15.28
CA HIS A 121 13.21 -0.68 -14.26
C HIS A 121 14.68 -0.71 -14.75
N ILE A 122 14.91 -0.99 -16.04
CA ILE A 122 16.24 -1.09 -16.65
C ILE A 122 16.94 0.27 -16.78
N PRO A 123 16.36 1.32 -17.41
CA PRO A 123 16.97 2.65 -17.44
C PRO A 123 17.06 3.31 -16.05
N PHE A 124 16.15 3.00 -15.12
CA PHE A 124 16.30 3.40 -13.71
C PHE A 124 17.55 2.76 -13.09
N CYS A 125 17.71 1.44 -13.20
CA CYS A 125 18.87 0.74 -12.65
C CYS A 125 20.19 1.21 -13.27
N LEU A 126 20.21 1.61 -14.55
CA LEU A 126 21.38 2.28 -15.15
C LEU A 126 21.64 3.63 -14.46
N GLY A 127 20.63 4.50 -14.37
CA GLY A 127 20.76 5.83 -13.77
C GLY A 127 21.19 5.80 -12.30
N MET A 128 20.82 4.74 -11.57
CA MET A 128 21.22 4.51 -10.18
C MET A 128 22.52 3.70 -10.00
N GLY A 129 23.23 3.37 -11.10
CA GLY A 129 24.50 2.63 -11.07
C GLY A 129 24.39 1.17 -10.62
N LEU A 130 23.20 0.57 -10.70
CA LEU A 130 22.89 -0.78 -10.24
C LEU A 130 23.20 -1.86 -11.30
N ILE A 131 23.37 -1.47 -12.56
CA ILE A 131 23.77 -2.32 -13.69
C ILE A 131 24.83 -1.62 -14.56
N PRO A 132 25.71 -2.37 -15.26
CA PRO A 132 26.73 -1.78 -16.13
C PRO A 132 26.16 -1.35 -17.48
N ASP A 133 26.79 -0.32 -18.06
CA ASP A 133 26.59 0.20 -19.41
C ASP A 133 26.49 -0.90 -20.49
N GLU A 134 27.35 -1.93 -20.41
CA GLU A 134 27.40 -3.03 -21.38
C GLU A 134 26.12 -3.86 -21.37
N LEU A 135 25.55 -4.13 -20.19
CA LEU A 135 24.31 -4.88 -20.05
C LEU A 135 23.13 -4.05 -20.57
N TYR A 136 23.08 -2.76 -20.25
CA TYR A 136 22.05 -1.85 -20.77
C TYR A 136 22.08 -1.77 -22.31
N LYS A 137 23.27 -1.61 -22.90
CA LYS A 137 23.45 -1.56 -24.38
C LYS A 137 23.12 -2.89 -25.06
N SER A 138 23.29 -4.02 -24.36
CA SER A 138 22.83 -5.34 -24.85
C SER A 138 21.31 -5.47 -24.79
N LEU A 139 20.71 -5.09 -23.65
CA LEU A 139 19.25 -5.06 -23.43
C LEU A 139 18.53 -4.21 -24.49
N GLU A 140 18.91 -2.95 -24.70
CA GLU A 140 18.31 -2.10 -25.74
C GLU A 140 18.37 -2.76 -27.13
N LYS A 141 19.55 -3.27 -27.49
CA LYS A 141 19.82 -3.86 -28.81
C LYS A 141 19.05 -5.15 -29.06
N ASN A 142 18.94 -6.02 -28.05
CA ASN A 142 18.35 -7.35 -28.18
C ASN A 142 16.84 -7.35 -27.88
N CYS A 143 16.36 -6.53 -26.94
CA CYS A 143 14.96 -6.46 -26.51
C CYS A 143 14.16 -5.29 -27.11
N ARG A 144 14.82 -4.25 -27.65
CA ARG A 144 14.19 -3.10 -28.34
C ARG A 144 13.19 -2.30 -27.49
N GLY A 145 13.37 -2.28 -26.17
CA GLY A 145 12.53 -1.53 -25.22
C GLY A 145 11.42 -2.35 -24.54
N GLU A 146 11.15 -3.58 -24.98
CA GLU A 146 10.19 -4.49 -24.32
C GLU A 146 10.93 -5.58 -23.55
N TYR A 147 10.89 -5.49 -22.22
CA TYR A 147 11.72 -6.31 -21.32
C TYR A 147 10.91 -7.24 -20.41
N ILE A 148 9.61 -6.97 -20.23
CA ILE A 148 8.76 -7.63 -19.22
C ILE A 148 7.55 -8.34 -19.84
N ARG A 149 6.87 -7.71 -20.80
CA ARG A 149 5.71 -8.30 -21.47
C ARG A 149 6.16 -9.06 -22.72
N GLU A 150 5.95 -10.38 -22.72
CA GLU A 150 6.05 -11.23 -23.90
C GLU A 150 7.40 -11.12 -24.65
N ILE A 151 8.51 -11.34 -23.93
CA ILE A 151 9.80 -11.64 -24.56
C ILE A 151 9.60 -12.80 -25.56
N ASP A 152 9.84 -12.55 -26.84
CA ASP A 152 9.74 -13.55 -27.91
C ASP A 152 10.51 -14.83 -27.51
N PRO A 153 9.85 -16.00 -27.43
CA PRO A 153 10.50 -17.27 -27.06
C PRO A 153 11.69 -17.65 -27.93
N ASN A 154 11.78 -17.11 -29.15
CA ASN A 154 12.89 -17.33 -30.08
C ASN A 154 14.06 -16.35 -29.83
N ASN A 155 13.83 -15.23 -29.14
CA ASN A 155 14.82 -14.21 -28.83
C ASN A 155 15.62 -14.56 -27.56
N ALA A 156 16.35 -15.67 -27.63
CA ALA A 156 17.21 -16.16 -26.56
C ALA A 156 18.25 -15.12 -26.07
N ARG A 157 18.61 -14.13 -26.90
CA ARG A 157 19.52 -13.04 -26.49
C ARG A 157 18.84 -12.10 -25.50
N CYS A 158 17.65 -11.60 -25.82
CA CYS A 158 16.88 -10.78 -24.88
C CYS A 158 16.56 -11.55 -23.59
N ALA A 159 16.16 -12.83 -23.70
CA ALA A 159 15.89 -13.67 -22.53
C ALA A 159 17.11 -13.81 -21.60
N ASN A 160 18.32 -14.02 -22.15
CA ASN A 160 19.55 -14.11 -21.37
C ASN A 160 19.96 -12.76 -20.74
N ASP A 161 19.80 -11.65 -21.47
CA ASP A 161 20.11 -10.31 -20.96
C ASP A 161 19.16 -9.92 -19.82
N VAL A 162 17.85 -10.17 -19.97
CA VAL A 162 16.84 -9.94 -18.93
C VAL A 162 17.04 -10.89 -17.75
N GLN A 163 17.43 -12.15 -17.97
CA GLN A 163 17.83 -13.06 -16.89
C GLN A 163 19.04 -12.51 -16.11
N THR A 164 20.03 -11.95 -16.81
CA THR A 164 21.22 -11.35 -16.20
C THR A 164 20.86 -10.11 -15.37
N PHE A 165 20.02 -9.22 -15.92
CA PHE A 165 19.45 -8.08 -15.19
C PHE A 165 18.75 -8.53 -13.89
N ASN A 166 17.83 -9.49 -14.00
CA ASN A 166 17.10 -10.03 -12.85
C ASN A 166 18.03 -10.66 -11.80
N GLN A 167 19.14 -11.30 -12.20
CA GLN A 167 20.13 -11.83 -11.27
C GLN A 167 20.94 -10.73 -10.55
N MET A 168 21.21 -9.60 -11.20
CA MET A 168 21.88 -8.47 -10.57
C MET A 168 20.99 -7.78 -9.54
N VAL A 169 19.72 -7.51 -9.88
CA VAL A 169 18.80 -6.76 -9.00
C VAL A 169 18.12 -7.61 -7.92
N ARG A 170 18.29 -8.94 -7.91
CA ARG A 170 17.55 -9.90 -7.05
C ARG A 170 17.57 -9.63 -5.53
N ASN A 171 18.59 -8.91 -5.04
CA ASN A 171 18.78 -8.59 -3.62
C ASN A 171 18.67 -7.07 -3.35
N ILE A 172 18.13 -6.29 -4.29
CA ILE A 172 17.88 -4.86 -4.13
C ILE A 172 16.48 -4.68 -3.56
N ASN A 173 16.32 -3.77 -2.59
CA ASN A 173 14.99 -3.41 -2.10
C ASN A 173 14.27 -2.55 -3.15
N MET A 174 13.32 -3.13 -3.88
CA MET A 174 12.59 -2.39 -4.92
C MET A 174 11.73 -1.25 -4.36
N GLU A 175 11.25 -1.34 -3.10
CA GLU A 175 10.48 -0.26 -2.46
C GLU A 175 11.35 0.98 -2.18
N HIS A 176 12.67 0.83 -2.05
CA HIS A 176 13.64 1.93 -1.90
C HIS A 176 15.08 1.42 -2.04
N VAL A 177 15.77 1.70 -3.15
CA VAL A 177 17.02 0.99 -3.53
C VAL A 177 18.24 1.20 -2.61
N LEU A 178 18.24 2.24 -1.76
CA LEU A 178 19.30 2.47 -0.76
C LEU A 178 19.06 1.74 0.57
N LYS A 179 17.89 1.10 0.75
CA LYS A 179 17.55 0.37 1.97
C LYS A 179 17.93 -1.11 1.82
N PRO A 180 18.31 -1.78 2.93
CA PRO A 180 18.58 -3.21 2.88
C PRO A 180 17.35 -3.99 2.38
N PHE A 181 17.59 -5.03 1.58
CA PHE A 181 16.56 -6.00 1.24
C PHE A 181 16.31 -6.91 2.44
N CYS A 182 15.18 -6.71 3.10
CA CYS A 182 14.74 -7.51 4.22
C CYS A 182 13.62 -8.45 3.77
N LYS A 183 13.77 -9.77 3.99
CA LYS A 183 12.69 -10.75 3.79
C LYS A 183 11.62 -10.51 4.85
N SER A 184 10.34 -10.50 4.48
CA SER A 184 9.26 -10.33 5.46
C SER A 184 8.93 -11.68 6.12
N ASP A 185 8.52 -11.65 7.39
CA ASP A 185 8.05 -12.86 8.08
C ASP A 185 6.87 -13.52 7.35
N ASP A 186 6.03 -12.72 6.70
CA ASP A 186 4.88 -13.18 5.92
C ASP A 186 5.32 -14.00 4.68
N ASP A 187 6.57 -13.87 4.21
CA ASP A 187 7.16 -14.69 3.14
C ASP A 187 7.60 -16.09 3.62
N LEU A 188 7.88 -16.24 4.92
CA LEU A 188 8.35 -17.51 5.51
C LEU A 188 7.24 -18.56 5.66
N LEU A 189 5.97 -18.15 5.61
CA LEU A 189 4.79 -19.03 5.75
C LEU A 189 4.14 -19.41 4.40
N GLY A 190 4.60 -18.84 3.28
CA GLY A 190 4.08 -19.17 1.96
C GLY A 190 4.78 -20.39 1.34
N PRO A 191 4.07 -21.24 0.55
CA PRO A 191 4.70 -22.30 -0.22
C PRO A 191 5.47 -21.74 -1.42
N HIS A 192 6.58 -21.02 -1.17
CA HIS A 192 7.50 -20.52 -2.19
C HIS A 192 8.35 -21.66 -2.78
N ARG A 193 7.69 -22.51 -3.56
CA ARG A 193 8.29 -23.24 -4.68
C ARG A 193 7.64 -22.71 -5.95
N ILE A 194 8.39 -22.72 -7.05
CA ILE A 194 8.00 -22.13 -8.36
C ILE A 194 8.04 -20.59 -8.35
N LEU A 195 9.26 -20.05 -8.33
CA LEU A 195 9.70 -19.09 -9.36
C LEU A 195 11.24 -19.09 -9.44
N PHE A 196 11.89 -19.19 -8.28
CA PHE A 196 13.29 -19.60 -8.15
C PHE A 196 13.35 -20.86 -7.27
N GLY A 197 14.08 -21.88 -7.70
CA GLY A 197 14.14 -23.18 -7.01
C GLY A 197 15.48 -23.36 -6.30
N GLU A 198 15.51 -23.20 -4.96
CA GLU A 198 16.77 -23.29 -4.20
C GLU A 198 16.60 -23.96 -2.83
N ARG A 199 17.71 -24.26 -2.16
CA ARG A 199 17.77 -25.13 -0.97
C ARG A 199 17.90 -24.34 0.34
N LEU A 200 17.06 -24.70 1.31
CA LEU A 200 16.83 -24.07 2.63
C LEU A 200 18.06 -23.85 3.55
N LEU A 201 19.25 -24.31 3.19
CA LEU A 201 20.38 -24.48 4.11
C LEU A 201 21.39 -23.31 4.10
N LEU A 202 21.50 -22.57 3.00
CA LEU A 202 22.49 -21.49 2.86
C LEU A 202 22.03 -20.18 3.50
N ASP A 203 20.75 -19.83 3.32
CA ASP A 203 20.09 -18.65 3.92
C ASP A 203 20.31 -18.56 5.45
N LYS A 204 20.27 -19.70 6.14
CA LYS A 204 20.36 -19.76 7.61
C LYS A 204 21.73 -19.36 8.16
N LEU A 205 22.80 -19.45 7.35
CA LEU A 205 24.15 -19.08 7.75
C LEU A 205 24.41 -17.58 7.52
N ILE A 206 23.89 -17.02 6.42
CA ILE A 206 24.08 -15.60 6.05
C ILE A 206 23.40 -14.67 7.07
N SER A 207 22.25 -15.09 7.60
CA SER A 207 21.46 -14.35 8.60
C SER A 207 22.19 -14.12 9.94
N LEU A 208 23.20 -14.95 10.28
CA LEU A 208 23.82 -14.97 11.61
C LEU A 208 25.10 -14.11 11.74
N GLN A 209 25.55 -13.45 10.67
CA GLN A 209 26.85 -12.73 10.65
C GLN A 209 26.77 -11.23 10.36
N HIS A 210 25.59 -10.68 10.09
CA HIS A 210 25.40 -9.25 9.95
C HIS A 210 24.74 -8.68 11.20
N GLU A 211 25.19 -7.50 11.63
CA GLU A 211 24.37 -6.62 12.48
C GLU A 211 22.99 -6.50 11.83
N ASP A 212 21.90 -6.63 12.60
CA ASP A 212 20.56 -6.79 12.02
C ASP A 212 20.03 -5.46 11.46
N LYS A 213 20.47 -5.15 10.23
CA LYS A 213 19.99 -4.05 9.38
C LYS A 213 18.51 -4.18 9.02
N CYS A 214 17.88 -5.30 9.39
CA CYS A 214 16.45 -5.58 9.27
C CYS A 214 15.73 -5.60 10.63
N ALA A 215 16.39 -5.25 11.74
CA ALA A 215 15.74 -5.01 13.03
C ALA A 215 14.86 -3.74 12.97
N SER A 216 15.36 -2.69 12.32
CA SER A 216 14.65 -1.44 12.05
C SER A 216 13.68 -1.50 10.85
N ASP A 217 13.34 -2.70 10.37
CA ASP A 217 12.34 -2.89 9.31
C ASP A 217 10.96 -2.46 9.80
N TRP A 218 10.51 -1.30 9.31
CA TRP A 218 9.25 -0.67 9.69
C TRP A 218 8.04 -1.60 9.52
N ARG A 219 8.11 -2.59 8.61
CA ARG A 219 7.04 -3.57 8.36
C ARG A 219 6.83 -4.48 9.57
N LYS A 220 7.92 -4.81 10.28
CA LYS A 220 7.86 -5.52 11.56
C LYS A 220 7.24 -4.63 12.64
N HIS A 221 7.72 -3.39 12.78
CA HIS A 221 7.21 -2.44 13.78
C HIS A 221 5.70 -2.18 13.63
N MET A 222 5.23 -1.88 12.42
CA MET A 222 3.81 -1.66 12.12
C MET A 222 2.99 -2.92 12.47
N ARG A 223 3.46 -4.12 12.12
CA ARG A 223 2.78 -5.37 12.48
C ARG A 223 2.74 -5.59 13.99
N TYR A 224 3.82 -5.34 14.73
CA TYR A 224 3.81 -5.49 16.20
C TYR A 224 2.89 -4.47 16.88
N TRP A 225 2.87 -3.22 16.42
CA TRP A 225 2.01 -2.17 16.97
C TRP A 225 0.52 -2.44 16.68
N ALA A 226 0.15 -2.69 15.43
CA ALA A 226 -1.24 -2.91 15.02
C ALA A 226 -1.84 -4.25 15.50
N ASN A 227 -1.01 -5.17 16.02
CA ASN A 227 -1.45 -6.41 16.67
C ASN A 227 -1.30 -6.41 18.19
N ASN A 228 -0.88 -5.31 18.81
CA ASN A 228 -0.90 -5.20 20.27
C ASN A 228 -2.37 -5.12 20.74
N PRO A 229 -2.85 -6.01 21.63
CA PRO A 229 -4.22 -5.99 22.14
C PRO A 229 -4.63 -4.65 22.76
N ASP A 230 -3.73 -3.98 23.47
CA ASP A 230 -3.99 -2.69 24.12
C ASP A 230 -4.20 -1.58 23.07
N VAL A 231 -3.45 -1.65 21.97
CA VAL A 231 -3.58 -0.73 20.82
C VAL A 231 -4.90 -0.99 20.10
N GLN A 232 -5.24 -2.25 19.85
CA GLN A 232 -6.53 -2.61 19.24
C GLN A 232 -7.73 -2.21 20.10
N GLU A 233 -7.63 -2.30 21.43
CA GLU A 233 -8.67 -1.86 22.35
C GLU A 233 -8.80 -0.33 22.38
N ALA A 234 -7.68 0.40 22.47
CA ALA A 234 -7.68 1.87 22.40
C ALA A 234 -8.22 2.42 21.07
N LEU A 235 -8.01 1.68 19.97
CA LEU A 235 -8.51 2.00 18.63
C LEU A 235 -9.89 1.36 18.34
N HIS A 236 -10.59 0.86 19.36
CA HIS A 236 -11.96 0.34 19.28
C HIS A 236 -12.17 -0.76 18.21
N VAL A 237 -11.12 -1.55 17.93
CA VAL A 237 -11.17 -2.66 16.97
C VAL A 237 -12.10 -3.76 17.51
N ARG A 238 -13.11 -4.13 16.72
CA ARG A 238 -14.10 -5.15 17.07
C ARG A 238 -13.43 -6.52 17.20
N LYS A 239 -13.22 -6.96 18.45
CA LYS A 239 -12.55 -8.22 18.81
C LYS A 239 -13.19 -9.42 18.09
N GLY A 240 -12.37 -10.23 17.44
CA GLY A 240 -12.80 -11.40 16.67
C GLY A 240 -13.24 -11.14 15.23
N ILE A 241 -13.40 -9.88 14.79
CA ILE A 241 -13.69 -9.55 13.38
C ILE A 241 -12.40 -9.46 12.57
N ILE A 242 -11.37 -8.80 13.10
CA ILE A 242 -10.03 -8.79 12.52
C ILE A 242 -9.20 -9.89 13.21
N GLY A 243 -8.54 -10.73 12.40
CA GLY A 243 -7.63 -11.77 12.89
C GLY A 243 -6.27 -11.19 13.27
N SER A 244 -5.38 -11.03 12.28
CA SER A 244 -4.13 -10.29 12.45
C SER A 244 -4.03 -9.16 11.43
N TRP A 245 -3.57 -8.00 11.89
CA TRP A 245 -3.21 -6.87 11.04
C TRP A 245 -1.91 -7.18 10.27
N ILE A 246 -1.95 -7.09 8.94
CA ILE A 246 -0.82 -7.40 8.04
C ILE A 246 -0.63 -6.27 7.02
N LYS A 247 0.60 -6.06 6.51
CA LYS A 247 0.89 -4.96 5.57
C LYS A 247 -0.02 -5.04 4.34
N CYS A 248 -0.05 -6.22 3.70
CA CYS A 248 -0.86 -6.49 2.52
C CYS A 248 -1.45 -7.90 2.57
N ARG A 249 -2.72 -8.03 2.21
CA ARG A 249 -3.46 -9.30 2.09
C ARG A 249 -2.91 -10.12 0.93
N LYS A 250 -2.10 -11.16 1.18
CA LYS A 250 -1.43 -11.95 0.11
C LYS A 250 -2.36 -12.69 -0.86
N ASP A 251 -3.62 -12.85 -0.50
CA ASP A 251 -4.72 -13.36 -1.32
C ASP A 251 -5.32 -12.31 -2.28
N ILE A 252 -4.98 -11.04 -2.11
CA ILE A 252 -5.42 -9.89 -2.91
C ILE A 252 -4.20 -9.22 -3.59
N SER A 253 -3.10 -9.04 -2.85
CA SER A 253 -1.91 -8.29 -3.24
C SER A 253 -0.99 -9.00 -4.21
N ARG A 254 -1.38 -10.17 -4.71
CA ARG A 254 -0.73 -10.82 -5.85
C ARG A 254 -1.59 -10.58 -7.08
N ILE A 255 -1.00 -9.96 -8.08
CA ILE A 255 -1.61 -9.75 -9.42
C ILE A 255 -2.02 -11.10 -10.07
N THR A 256 -1.54 -12.22 -9.53
CA THR A 256 -1.83 -13.60 -9.96
C THR A 256 -2.77 -14.40 -9.03
N THR A 257 -3.29 -13.84 -7.93
CA THR A 257 -4.31 -14.51 -7.10
C THR A 257 -5.71 -14.22 -7.60
N HIS A 258 -6.52 -15.28 -7.75
CA HIS A 258 -7.85 -15.27 -8.40
C HIS A 258 -8.93 -14.42 -7.69
N ASN A 259 -8.60 -13.74 -6.60
CA ASN A 259 -9.54 -12.96 -5.79
C ASN A 259 -9.51 -11.46 -6.08
N TYR A 260 -8.57 -10.97 -6.91
CA TYR A 260 -8.52 -9.57 -7.35
C TYR A 260 -8.21 -9.47 -8.84
N THR A 261 -9.16 -8.95 -9.62
CA THR A 261 -9.04 -8.82 -11.06
C THR A 261 -8.80 -7.36 -11.45
N ILE A 262 -7.63 -7.07 -12.02
CA ILE A 262 -7.38 -5.77 -12.65
C ILE A 262 -8.17 -5.72 -13.96
N THR A 263 -9.17 -4.84 -14.04
CA THR A 263 -10.02 -4.63 -15.23
C THR A 263 -9.64 -3.39 -16.05
N ILE A 264 -8.82 -2.50 -15.48
CA ILE A 264 -8.31 -1.29 -16.12
C ILE A 264 -6.78 -1.33 -15.99
N HIS A 265 -6.07 -1.43 -17.12
CA HIS A 265 -4.60 -1.53 -17.16
C HIS A 265 -3.90 -0.23 -17.57
N ASP A 266 -4.66 0.77 -18.02
CA ASP A 266 -4.21 2.10 -18.40
C ASP A 266 -5.21 3.13 -17.82
N VAL A 267 -4.73 4.03 -16.97
CA VAL A 267 -5.54 5.12 -16.39
C VAL A 267 -5.16 6.51 -16.93
N ILE A 268 -4.23 6.61 -17.88
CA ILE A 268 -3.85 7.89 -18.53
C ILE A 268 -5.09 8.62 -19.11
N PRO A 269 -6.06 7.96 -19.79
CA PRO A 269 -7.27 8.62 -20.26
C PRO A 269 -8.16 9.18 -19.13
N TYR A 270 -8.11 8.58 -17.94
CA TYR A 270 -8.87 9.03 -16.77
C TYR A 270 -8.22 10.29 -16.17
N HIS A 271 -6.89 10.37 -16.12
CA HIS A 271 -6.16 11.59 -15.75
C HIS A 271 -6.52 12.75 -16.68
N ALA A 272 -6.47 12.55 -18.01
CA ALA A 272 -6.87 13.55 -19.00
C ALA A 272 -8.32 14.05 -18.79
N ASN A 273 -9.25 13.13 -18.52
CA ASN A 273 -10.68 13.39 -18.27
C ASN A 273 -10.97 14.06 -16.91
N LEU A 274 -10.07 13.97 -15.93
CA LEU A 274 -10.16 14.71 -14.67
C LEU A 274 -9.60 16.13 -14.83
N SER A 275 -8.43 16.26 -15.46
CA SER A 275 -7.81 17.56 -15.73
C SER A 275 -8.66 18.45 -16.64
N SER A 276 -9.32 17.88 -17.66
CA SER A 276 -10.23 18.64 -18.55
C SER A 276 -11.50 19.14 -17.86
N LYS A 277 -11.84 18.59 -16.68
CA LYS A 277 -12.91 19.07 -15.79
C LYS A 277 -12.42 20.09 -14.75
N GLY A 278 -11.14 20.46 -14.78
CA GLY A 278 -10.54 21.40 -13.84
C GLY A 278 -10.14 20.81 -12.48
N TYR A 279 -10.21 19.48 -12.31
CA TYR A 279 -9.68 18.86 -11.08
C TYR A 279 -8.16 18.98 -11.05
N ARG A 280 -7.64 19.57 -9.97
CA ARG A 280 -6.19 19.71 -9.75
C ARG A 280 -5.57 18.37 -9.40
N SER A 281 -4.35 18.14 -9.85
CA SER A 281 -3.59 16.92 -9.54
C SER A 281 -2.18 17.26 -9.09
N LEU A 282 -1.70 16.62 -8.03
CA LEU A 282 -0.28 16.56 -7.69
C LEU A 282 0.21 15.12 -7.81
N ILE A 283 1.03 14.86 -8.82
CA ILE A 283 1.71 13.58 -9.00
C ILE A 283 3.15 13.75 -8.52
N TYR A 284 3.63 12.83 -7.69
CA TYR A 284 5.00 12.83 -7.18
C TYR A 284 5.55 11.41 -7.15
N SER A 285 6.88 11.28 -7.18
CA SER A 285 7.57 10.00 -7.16
C SER A 285 8.81 10.12 -6.28
N GLY A 286 9.02 9.15 -5.38
CA GLY A 286 10.34 8.93 -4.78
C GLY A 286 11.35 8.58 -5.87
N ASP A 287 12.44 9.32 -5.94
CA ASP A 287 13.55 9.15 -6.89
C ASP A 287 14.35 7.85 -6.69
N HIS A 288 14.18 7.21 -5.53
CA HIS A 288 14.81 5.94 -5.16
C HIS A 288 13.88 4.72 -5.20
N ASP A 289 12.64 4.87 -5.69
CA ASP A 289 11.70 3.75 -5.88
C ASP A 289 11.94 3.04 -7.22
N LEU A 290 12.04 1.71 -7.17
CA LEU A 290 12.20 0.81 -8.32
C LEU A 290 10.92 -0.02 -8.57
N MET A 291 9.90 0.06 -7.70
CA MET A 291 8.57 -0.50 -7.99
C MET A 291 7.80 0.35 -9.00
N VAL A 292 7.87 1.68 -8.87
CA VAL A 292 7.35 2.65 -9.86
C VAL A 292 8.39 3.74 -10.11
N PRO A 293 9.38 3.49 -11.00
CA PRO A 293 10.43 4.44 -11.33
C PRO A 293 9.88 5.80 -11.76
N PHE A 294 10.43 6.90 -11.21
CA PHE A 294 9.96 8.26 -11.53
C PHE A 294 9.99 8.60 -13.03
N GLN A 295 10.86 7.95 -13.82
CA GLN A 295 10.91 8.11 -15.28
C GLN A 295 9.61 7.64 -15.96
N SER A 296 8.95 6.58 -15.46
CA SER A 296 7.67 6.12 -16.02
C SER A 296 6.58 7.16 -15.78
N THR A 297 6.53 7.70 -14.56
CA THR A 297 5.64 8.79 -14.17
C THR A 297 5.87 10.04 -15.04
N GLN A 298 7.13 10.40 -15.29
CA GLN A 298 7.45 11.51 -16.19
C GLN A 298 6.98 11.30 -17.64
N VAL A 299 7.06 10.07 -18.17
CA VAL A 299 6.67 9.82 -19.57
C VAL A 299 5.17 9.90 -19.77
N TRP A 300 4.34 9.38 -18.85
CA TRP A 300 2.89 9.50 -19.01
C TRP A 300 2.37 10.93 -18.77
N ILE A 301 2.98 11.68 -17.86
CA ILE A 301 2.64 13.11 -17.68
C ILE A 301 3.00 13.91 -18.94
N LYS A 302 4.16 13.61 -19.56
CA LYS A 302 4.56 14.21 -20.85
C LYS A 302 3.66 13.80 -22.03
N SER A 303 3.10 12.58 -22.05
CA SER A 303 2.17 12.17 -23.11
C SER A 303 0.82 12.90 -23.07
N LEU A 304 0.46 13.49 -21.91
CA LEU A 304 -0.66 14.43 -21.76
C LEU A 304 -0.32 15.88 -22.17
N ASN A 305 0.91 16.13 -22.66
CA ASN A 305 1.46 17.46 -22.96
C ASN A 305 1.60 18.39 -21.75
N TYR A 306 1.77 17.85 -20.54
CA TYR A 306 2.06 18.65 -19.35
C TYR A 306 3.56 18.88 -19.16
N SER A 307 3.90 20.06 -18.64
CA SER A 307 5.25 20.41 -18.19
C SER A 307 5.62 19.67 -16.91
N ILE A 308 6.90 19.32 -16.79
CA ILE A 308 7.54 18.73 -15.60
C ILE A 308 8.88 19.43 -15.40
#